data_AF-A0A7V4L9I1-F1
#
_entry.id   AF-A0A7V4L9I1-F1
#
_cell.length_a   1.000
_cell.length_b   1.000
_cell.length_c   1.000
_cell.angle_alpha   90.00
_cell.angle_beta   90.00
_cell.angle_gamma   90.00
#
_symmetry.space_group_name_H-M   'P 1'
#
loop_
_entity.id
_entity.type
_entity.pdbx_description
1 polymer ?
#
loop_
_entity_poly.entity_id
_entity_poly.type
_entity_poly.pdbx_seq_one_letter_code
_entity_poly.pdbx_strand_id
1 'polypeptide(L)'
;MSIKGLSLKPAVKAGVFFLLGCNVRSVTSIPAPQSPPPAPLAGPAPSARPLPAPTPAEPAATIPPEDDRALVIRNGQESWTSASGAARSGYTIVDLSDDWTPFIFAEHHGPDGAPLPNRYRRVFIGLANDTLDEDGEPLPPGE
;
A
#
# COMPACT_ATOMS: atom_id res chain seq x y z
N MET A 1 39.24 -13.01 38.28
CA MET A 1 39.24 -12.43 36.93
C MET A 1 38.08 -11.45 36.87
N SER A 2 38.38 -10.16 36.75
CA SER A 2 37.43 -9.04 36.87
C SER A 2 36.99 -8.63 35.46
N ILE A 3 35.69 -8.47 35.23
CA ILE A 3 35.17 -7.71 34.10
C ILE A 3 34.19 -6.67 34.64
N LYS A 4 34.66 -5.42 34.62
CA LYS A 4 33.93 -4.21 34.97
C LYS A 4 32.94 -3.89 33.85
N GLY A 5 31.86 -3.22 34.23
CA GLY A 5 30.71 -2.96 33.38
C GLY A 5 30.93 -1.97 32.25
N LEU A 6 29.95 -1.97 31.34
CA LEU A 6 29.68 -0.84 30.48
C LEU A 6 28.16 -0.66 30.42
N SER A 7 27.72 0.43 31.04
CA SER A 7 26.35 0.91 31.11
C SER A 7 26.02 1.64 29.81
N LEU A 8 24.96 1.21 29.11
CA LEU A 8 24.42 1.90 27.93
C LEU A 8 23.26 2.80 28.37
N LYS A 9 23.41 4.11 28.17
CA LYS A 9 22.36 5.12 28.36
C LYS A 9 21.51 5.23 27.09
N PRO A 10 20.17 5.36 27.17
CA PRO A 10 19.37 5.77 26.02
C PRO A 10 19.36 7.31 25.93
N ALA A 11 19.66 7.83 24.74
CA ALA A 11 19.45 9.25 24.42
C ALA A 11 18.18 9.36 23.56
N VAL A 12 17.08 9.73 24.19
CA VAL A 12 15.86 10.19 23.53
C VAL A 12 16.11 11.61 23.02
N LYS A 13 15.93 11.84 21.72
CA LYS A 13 15.79 13.19 21.15
C LYS A 13 14.39 13.34 20.59
N ALA A 14 13.54 14.03 21.35
CA ALA A 14 12.31 14.63 20.86
C ALA A 14 12.62 16.01 20.26
N GLY A 15 12.15 16.28 19.05
CA GLY A 15 12.13 17.60 18.41
C GLY A 15 10.86 17.66 17.56
N VAL A 16 9.77 18.24 18.06
CA VAL A 16 9.37 19.67 18.03
C VAL A 16 8.85 20.11 16.65
N PHE A 17 7.51 20.28 16.63
CA PHE A 17 6.69 21.30 15.98
C PHE A 17 6.99 21.70 14.54
N PHE A 18 6.06 21.36 13.64
CA PHE A 18 5.75 22.16 12.47
C PHE A 18 4.39 22.85 12.66
N LEU A 19 4.43 24.15 12.88
CA LEU A 19 3.32 25.07 12.69
C LEU A 19 3.24 25.41 11.20
N LEU A 20 2.07 25.24 10.58
CA LEU A 20 1.32 26.32 9.93
C LEU A 20 0.09 25.74 9.24
N GLY A 21 -1.07 25.99 9.83
CA GLY A 21 -2.34 25.91 9.12
C GLY A 21 -2.57 27.18 8.33
N CYS A 22 -3.06 27.04 7.10
CA CYS A 22 -3.72 28.13 6.38
C CYS A 22 -5.18 27.73 6.21
N ASN A 23 -6.05 28.31 7.05
CA ASN A 23 -7.49 28.20 6.93
C ASN A 23 -8.03 29.38 6.10
N VAL A 24 -9.12 29.08 5.42
CA VAL A 24 -9.73 29.78 4.28
C VAL A 24 -10.70 30.90 4.72
N ARG A 25 -11.12 31.75 3.74
CA ARG A 25 -12.28 32.70 3.70
C ARG A 25 -12.04 34.09 4.30
N SER A 26 -12.47 35.22 3.72
CA SER A 26 -13.68 35.54 2.92
C SER A 26 -13.50 36.92 2.23
N VAL A 27 -13.89 37.10 0.96
CA VAL A 27 -15.13 37.77 0.45
C VAL A 27 -15.03 39.31 0.24
N THR A 28 -15.10 39.66 -1.05
CA THR A 28 -15.83 40.77 -1.71
C THR A 28 -15.43 42.24 -1.53
N SER A 29 -15.03 42.84 -2.65
CA SER A 29 -15.62 44.11 -3.12
C SER A 29 -15.48 44.20 -4.64
N ILE A 30 -16.60 44.32 -5.37
CA ILE A 30 -16.61 44.60 -6.82
C ILE A 30 -16.93 46.09 -6.99
N PRO A 31 -16.00 46.92 -7.51
CA PRO A 31 -16.36 48.23 -8.03
C PRO A 31 -16.79 48.15 -9.51
N ALA A 32 -17.73 49.04 -9.89
CA ALA A 32 -18.35 49.18 -11.20
C ALA A 32 -17.35 49.44 -12.36
N PRO A 33 -17.70 49.14 -13.63
CA PRO A 33 -16.77 49.20 -14.75
C PRO A 33 -16.43 50.65 -15.14
N GLN A 34 -15.15 50.99 -15.11
CA GLN A 34 -14.62 52.19 -15.76
C GLN A 34 -14.16 51.82 -17.18
N SER A 35 -14.56 52.61 -18.18
CA SER A 35 -14.11 52.44 -19.57
C SER A 35 -12.60 52.70 -19.69
N PRO A 36 -11.82 51.85 -20.37
CA PRO A 36 -10.39 52.05 -20.52
C PRO A 36 -10.06 53.19 -21.52
N PRO A 37 -8.96 53.95 -21.31
CA PRO A 37 -8.41 54.87 -22.31
C PRO A 37 -7.85 54.11 -23.52
N PRO A 38 -7.70 54.75 -24.70
CA PRO A 38 -7.24 54.09 -25.92
C PRO A 38 -5.83 53.49 -25.76
N ALA A 39 -5.67 52.27 -26.28
CA ALA A 39 -4.46 51.47 -26.16
C ALA A 39 -3.23 52.16 -26.80
N PRO A 40 -2.04 52.11 -26.18
CA PRO A 40 -0.79 52.39 -26.88
C PRO A 40 -0.55 51.32 -27.95
N LEU A 41 -0.04 51.75 -29.11
CA LEU A 41 0.33 50.91 -30.24
C LEU A 41 1.18 49.70 -29.79
N ALA A 42 0.71 48.50 -30.14
CA ALA A 42 1.36 47.25 -29.83
C ALA A 42 2.77 47.19 -30.43
N GLY A 43 3.79 47.06 -29.58
CA GLY A 43 5.11 46.59 -29.98
C GLY A 43 5.05 45.11 -30.40
N PRO A 44 6.01 44.60 -31.18
CA PRO A 44 6.03 43.21 -31.61
C PRO A 44 6.12 42.27 -30.41
N ALA A 45 5.22 41.30 -30.34
CA ALA A 45 5.17 40.29 -29.30
C ALA A 45 6.45 39.42 -29.30
N PRO A 46 7.02 39.07 -28.14
CA PRO A 46 8.12 38.13 -28.07
C PRO A 46 7.65 36.77 -28.59
N SER A 47 8.39 36.23 -29.56
CA SER A 47 8.12 34.91 -30.13
C SER A 47 8.21 33.85 -29.03
N ALA A 48 7.08 33.21 -28.72
CA ALA A 48 7.02 32.12 -27.76
C ALA A 48 7.83 30.93 -28.29
N ARG A 49 8.81 30.45 -27.50
CA ARG A 49 9.49 29.19 -27.82
C ARG A 49 8.45 28.06 -27.78
N PRO A 50 8.42 27.16 -28.78
CA PRO A 50 7.61 25.96 -28.69
C PRO A 50 7.97 25.18 -27.44
N LEU A 51 6.96 24.82 -26.64
CA LEU A 51 7.14 23.87 -25.54
C LEU A 51 7.63 22.53 -26.12
N PRO A 52 8.56 21.83 -25.45
CA PRO A 52 8.92 20.48 -25.85
C PRO A 52 7.66 19.60 -25.86
N ALA A 53 7.52 18.78 -26.89
CA ALA A 53 6.40 17.85 -27.02
C ALA A 53 6.35 16.93 -25.80
N PRO A 54 5.14 16.59 -25.28
CA PRO A 54 5.02 15.65 -24.19
C PRO A 54 5.67 14.32 -24.61
N THR A 55 6.62 13.86 -23.81
CA THR A 55 7.17 12.50 -23.95
C THR A 55 6.02 11.50 -23.82
N PRO A 56 5.93 10.47 -24.68
CA PRO A 56 4.93 9.42 -24.53
C PRO A 56 5.00 8.86 -23.11
N ALA A 57 3.87 8.84 -22.41
CA ALA A 57 3.77 8.20 -21.11
C ALA A 57 4.10 6.71 -21.29
N GLU A 58 5.01 6.17 -20.47
CA GLU A 58 5.20 4.73 -20.41
C GLU A 58 3.87 4.06 -20.04
N PRO A 59 3.53 2.91 -20.66
CA PRO A 59 2.35 2.16 -20.27
C PRO A 59 2.41 1.83 -18.79
N ALA A 60 1.33 2.13 -18.06
CA ALA A 60 1.20 1.66 -16.68
C ALA A 60 1.39 0.14 -16.66
N ALA A 61 2.25 -0.36 -15.76
CA ALA A 61 2.44 -1.79 -15.60
C ALA A 61 1.09 -2.43 -15.28
N THR A 62 0.63 -3.35 -16.15
CA THR A 62 -0.60 -4.09 -15.92
C THR A 62 -0.40 -4.99 -14.69
N ILE A 63 -1.17 -4.72 -13.64
CA ILE A 63 -1.20 -5.58 -12.46
C ILE A 63 -1.92 -6.88 -12.85
N PRO A 64 -1.34 -8.06 -12.57
CA PRO A 64 -1.99 -9.34 -12.86
C PRO A 64 -3.34 -9.51 -12.11
N PRO A 65 -4.24 -10.35 -12.64
CA PRO A 65 -5.42 -10.82 -11.90
C PRO A 65 -5.04 -11.35 -10.51
N GLU A 66 -5.93 -11.15 -9.53
CA GLU A 66 -5.67 -11.48 -8.13
C GLU A 66 -5.40 -12.97 -7.87
N ASP A 67 -6.09 -13.84 -8.61
CA ASP A 67 -6.00 -15.31 -8.56
C ASP A 67 -4.68 -15.89 -9.10
N ASP A 68 -3.93 -15.12 -9.90
CA ASP A 68 -2.58 -15.50 -10.37
C ASP A 68 -1.54 -14.45 -9.94
N ARG A 69 -1.79 -13.61 -8.93
CA ARG A 69 -0.84 -12.56 -8.53
C ARG A 69 0.22 -13.08 -7.56
N ALA A 70 1.47 -12.69 -7.78
CA ALA A 70 2.58 -12.96 -6.88
C ALA A 70 3.41 -11.69 -6.60
N LEU A 71 3.81 -11.52 -5.33
CA LEU A 71 4.80 -10.53 -4.92
C LEU A 71 6.20 -11.14 -5.03
N VAL A 72 7.06 -10.55 -5.84
CA VAL A 72 8.48 -10.93 -5.92
C VAL A 72 9.31 -9.91 -5.16
N ILE A 73 10.15 -10.40 -4.25
CA ILE A 73 11.14 -9.60 -3.53
C ILE A 73 12.53 -9.97 -4.05
N ARG A 74 13.22 -9.03 -4.71
CA ARG A 74 14.59 -9.20 -5.22
C ARG A 74 15.46 -8.06 -4.70
N ASN A 75 16.53 -8.39 -3.97
CA ASN A 75 17.46 -7.41 -3.38
C ASN A 75 16.74 -6.32 -2.55
N GLY A 76 15.67 -6.69 -1.85
CA GLY A 76 14.85 -5.75 -1.07
C GLY A 76 13.88 -4.89 -1.89
N GLN A 77 13.77 -5.10 -3.20
CA GLN A 77 12.76 -4.44 -4.04
C GLN A 77 11.57 -5.36 -4.29
N GLU A 78 10.38 -4.81 -4.12
CA GLU A 78 9.09 -5.46 -4.36
C GLU A 78 8.59 -5.18 -5.78
N SER A 79 8.09 -6.22 -6.45
CA SER A 79 7.43 -6.11 -7.74
C SER A 79 6.30 -7.13 -7.87
N TRP A 80 5.17 -6.70 -8.43
CA TRP A 80 4.06 -7.57 -8.76
C TRP A 80 4.27 -8.27 -10.10
N THR A 81 4.01 -9.57 -10.15
CA THR A 81 4.00 -10.38 -11.37
C THR A 81 3.00 -11.51 -11.23
N SER A 82 2.81 -12.32 -12.28
CA SER A 82 1.94 -13.49 -12.14
C SER A 82 2.67 -14.66 -11.47
N ALA A 83 1.99 -15.50 -10.69
CA ALA A 83 2.62 -16.67 -10.05
C ALA A 83 3.18 -17.62 -11.11
N SER A 84 2.42 -17.82 -12.18
CA SER A 84 2.87 -18.54 -13.39
C SER A 84 4.13 -17.92 -14.04
N GLY A 85 4.28 -16.60 -14.03
CA GLY A 85 5.43 -15.87 -14.56
C GLY A 85 6.64 -15.94 -13.63
N ALA A 86 6.42 -15.86 -12.32
CA ALA A 86 7.45 -16.01 -11.30
C ALA A 86 8.06 -17.42 -11.34
N ALA A 87 7.23 -18.47 -11.41
CA ALA A 87 7.69 -19.86 -11.52
C ALA A 87 8.56 -20.09 -12.76
N ARG A 88 8.12 -19.59 -13.93
CA ARG A 88 8.91 -19.65 -15.19
C ARG A 88 10.23 -18.89 -15.11
N SER A 89 10.30 -17.87 -14.26
CA SER A 89 11.50 -17.06 -14.02
C SER A 89 12.44 -17.69 -12.97
N GLY A 90 12.13 -18.90 -12.49
CA GLY A 90 12.95 -19.66 -11.55
C GLY A 90 12.74 -19.29 -10.08
N TYR A 91 11.69 -18.52 -9.75
CA TYR A 91 11.34 -18.27 -8.35
C TYR A 91 10.59 -19.45 -7.75
N THR A 92 10.77 -19.65 -6.44
CA THR A 92 9.92 -20.54 -5.65
C THR A 92 8.64 -19.80 -5.28
N ILE A 93 7.50 -20.43 -5.54
CA ILE A 93 6.20 -19.92 -5.13
C ILE A 93 5.93 -20.36 -3.69
N VAL A 94 5.61 -19.39 -2.84
CA VAL A 94 5.12 -19.61 -1.48
C VAL A 94 3.67 -19.15 -1.46
N ASP A 95 2.75 -20.10 -1.40
CA ASP A 95 1.30 -19.84 -1.36
C ASP A 95 0.83 -19.70 0.09
N LEU A 96 0.36 -18.51 0.43
CA LEU A 96 -0.17 -18.13 1.74
C LEU A 96 -1.61 -17.61 1.63
N SER A 97 -2.34 -18.05 0.59
CA SER A 97 -3.74 -17.68 0.33
C SER A 97 -4.72 -18.40 1.26
N ASP A 98 -6.00 -18.39 0.88
CA ASP A 98 -7.19 -18.60 1.70
C ASP A 98 -7.20 -19.90 2.54
N ASP A 99 -6.53 -20.95 2.09
CA ASP A 99 -6.51 -22.26 2.75
C ASP A 99 -5.24 -22.54 3.58
N TRP A 100 -4.25 -21.65 3.52
CA TRP A 100 -2.99 -21.83 4.22
C TRP A 100 -3.17 -21.64 5.72
N THR A 101 -2.54 -22.53 6.50
CA THR A 101 -2.45 -22.36 7.95
C THR A 101 -1.09 -22.78 8.47
N PRO A 102 -0.58 -22.13 9.53
CA PRO A 102 0.55 -22.66 10.30
C PRO A 102 0.32 -24.10 10.76
N PHE A 103 1.41 -24.86 10.90
CA PHE A 103 1.35 -26.27 11.33
C PHE A 103 0.63 -26.49 12.67
N ILE A 104 0.62 -25.49 13.56
CA ILE A 104 -0.09 -25.56 14.85
C ILE A 104 -1.61 -25.73 14.69
N PHE A 105 -2.16 -25.42 13.52
CA PHE A 105 -3.58 -25.58 13.19
C PHE A 105 -3.83 -26.79 12.26
N ALA A 106 -2.84 -27.65 12.06
CA ALA A 106 -3.01 -28.85 11.26
C ALA A 106 -4.11 -29.74 11.86
N GLU A 107 -4.89 -30.36 10.98
CA GLU A 107 -5.79 -31.45 11.37
C GLU A 107 -5.01 -32.76 11.38
N HIS A 108 -5.15 -33.51 12.46
CA HIS A 108 -4.51 -34.81 12.60
C HIS A 108 -5.47 -35.92 12.19
N HIS A 109 -4.97 -37.14 12.10
CA HIS A 109 -5.81 -38.31 11.85
C HIS A 109 -5.70 -39.27 13.03
N GLY A 110 -6.82 -39.87 13.41
CA GLY A 110 -6.89 -40.91 14.42
C GLY A 110 -6.26 -42.23 13.94
N PRO A 111 -6.18 -43.24 14.82
CA PRO A 111 -5.65 -44.56 14.46
C PRO A 111 -6.41 -45.27 13.34
N ASP A 112 -7.68 -44.91 13.16
CA ASP A 112 -8.59 -45.38 12.11
C ASP A 112 -8.53 -44.53 10.83
N GLY A 113 -7.69 -43.49 10.80
CA GLY A 113 -7.61 -42.54 9.70
C GLY A 113 -8.76 -41.51 9.70
N ALA A 114 -9.58 -41.42 10.74
CA ALA A 114 -10.60 -40.38 10.84
C ALA A 114 -9.94 -39.01 11.11
N PRO A 115 -10.39 -37.91 10.46
CA PRO A 115 -9.88 -36.59 10.75
C PRO A 115 -10.23 -36.18 12.18
N LEU A 116 -9.24 -35.67 12.90
CA LEU A 116 -9.37 -35.05 14.21
C LEU A 116 -9.49 -33.54 13.99
N PRO A 117 -10.70 -32.97 14.08
CA PRO A 117 -10.93 -31.58 13.71
C PRO A 117 -10.23 -30.63 14.67
N ASN A 118 -9.64 -29.56 14.12
CA ASN A 118 -9.07 -28.49 14.91
C ASN A 118 -9.94 -27.23 14.78
N ARG A 119 -10.74 -26.92 15.82
CA ARG A 119 -11.64 -25.75 15.81
C ARG A 119 -10.90 -24.45 15.44
N TYR A 120 -9.65 -24.30 15.88
CA TYR A 120 -8.87 -23.08 15.67
C TYR A 120 -8.44 -22.90 14.21
N ARG A 121 -8.37 -23.98 13.42
CA ARG A 121 -8.13 -23.90 11.97
C ARG A 121 -9.20 -23.05 11.28
N ARG A 122 -10.47 -23.34 11.58
CA ARG A 122 -11.62 -22.62 11.02
C ARG A 122 -11.60 -21.14 11.40
N VAL A 123 -11.35 -20.84 12.67
CA VAL A 123 -11.31 -19.46 13.17
C VAL A 123 -10.16 -18.67 12.53
N PHE A 124 -8.96 -19.28 12.43
CA PHE A 124 -7.81 -18.64 11.79
C PHE A 124 -8.08 -18.30 10.32
N ILE A 125 -8.58 -19.26 9.54
CA ILE A 125 -8.94 -19.04 8.13
C ILE A 125 -10.04 -17.97 8.02
N GLY A 126 -11.03 -18.02 8.90
CA GLY A 126 -12.13 -17.06 8.90
C GLY A 126 -11.69 -15.63 9.16
N LEU A 127 -10.78 -15.43 10.12
CA LEU A 127 -10.18 -14.14 10.43
C LEU A 127 -9.27 -13.65 9.29
N ALA A 128 -8.50 -14.54 8.66
CA ALA A 128 -7.58 -14.17 7.58
C ALA A 128 -8.32 -13.71 6.31
N ASN A 129 -9.54 -14.22 6.10
CA ASN A 129 -10.37 -13.94 4.94
C ASN A 129 -11.52 -12.95 5.23
N ASP A 130 -11.52 -12.28 6.38
CA ASP A 130 -12.57 -11.34 6.80
C ASP A 130 -13.98 -11.95 6.69
N THR A 131 -14.14 -13.19 7.16
CA THR A 131 -15.44 -13.91 7.16
C THR A 131 -15.95 -14.27 8.54
N LEU A 132 -15.07 -14.39 9.54
CA LEU A 132 -15.42 -14.71 10.92
C LEU A 132 -14.79 -13.71 11.90
N ASP A 133 -15.42 -13.53 13.05
CA ASP A 133 -14.88 -12.77 14.19
C ASP A 133 -13.94 -13.61 15.08
N GLU A 134 -13.48 -13.01 16.19
CA GLU A 134 -12.57 -13.66 17.14
C GLU A 134 -13.17 -14.90 17.85
N ASP A 135 -14.49 -14.96 17.95
CA ASP A 135 -15.23 -16.08 18.53
C ASP A 135 -15.48 -17.20 17.50
N GLY A 136 -15.27 -16.90 16.21
CA GLY A 136 -15.49 -17.80 15.09
C GLY A 136 -16.93 -17.80 14.58
N GLU A 137 -17.66 -16.72 14.85
CA GLU A 137 -19.00 -16.43 14.33
C GLU A 137 -18.91 -15.59 13.04
N PRO A 138 -19.86 -15.73 12.10
CA PRO A 138 -19.81 -14.99 10.83
C PRO A 138 -19.90 -13.48 11.00
N LEU A 139 -19.08 -12.76 10.24
CA LEU A 139 -19.16 -11.30 10.17
C LEU A 139 -20.44 -10.84 9.43
N PRO A 140 -21.04 -9.70 9.85
CA PRO A 140 -22.04 -9.00 9.07
C PRO A 140 -21.55 -8.67 7.65
N PRO A 141 -22.46 -8.61 6.65
CA PRO A 141 -22.07 -8.21 5.31
C PRO A 141 -21.47 -6.80 5.26
N GLY A 142 -20.26 -6.68 4.69
CA GLY A 142 -19.60 -5.39 4.46
C GLY A 142 -18.75 -4.88 5.62
N GLU A 143 -18.50 -5.72 6.62
CA GLU A 143 -17.40 -5.55 7.58
C GLU A 143 -16.08 -6.11 7.01
#